data_AF-A0A7W1AJK6-F1
#
_entry.id   AF-A0A7W1AJK6-F1
#
_cell.length_a   1.000
_cell.length_b   1.000
_cell.length_c   1.000
_cell.angle_alpha   90.00
_cell.angle_beta   90.00
_cell.angle_gamma   90.00
#
_symmetry.space_group_name_H-M   'P 1'
#
loop_
_entity.id
_entity.type
_entity.pdbx_description
1 polymer ?
#
loop_
_entity_poly.entity_id
_entity_poly.type
_entity_poly.pdbx_seq_one_letter_code
_entity_poly.pdbx_strand_id
1 'polypeptide(L)'
;MSLRAALLIALVACNSGKSSSGGGSGSAPEPPKPVAIDAVAPVDPPDEVDAMAPVVRGAEPTRDAINKLKKEPTGGIVLGMTAAELVKVLGKPASSGQAKRVEDALEATYTWPGVKAVFRSTTSVETVLLNRVTFSAPSKAKTARGIGVGSTRAEVYKAYADIADPTFAEDPRFFVAGLSAGHLGINGITFNFPRDSDVGEKAPTDKVTSIELSGGAED
;
A
#
# COMPACT_ATOMS: atom_id res chain seq x y z
N MET A 1 7.24 39.78 29.20
CA MET A 1 6.87 40.19 27.83
C MET A 1 6.20 39.00 27.16
N SER A 2 4.98 39.24 26.68
CA SER A 2 3.99 38.25 26.28
C SER A 2 4.09 37.96 24.78
N LEU A 3 4.26 36.70 24.38
CA LEU A 3 3.90 36.24 23.04
C LEU A 3 3.00 35.01 23.18
N ARG A 4 1.68 35.24 23.23
CA ARG A 4 0.68 34.21 22.97
C ARG A 4 0.47 34.15 21.46
N ALA A 5 1.07 33.15 20.82
CA ALA A 5 0.77 32.81 19.43
C ALA A 5 -0.59 32.09 19.40
N ALA A 6 -1.62 32.80 18.95
CA ALA A 6 -2.93 32.24 18.67
C ALA A 6 -2.85 31.48 17.33
N LEU A 7 -2.79 30.15 17.39
CA LEU A 7 -2.92 29.29 16.22
C LEU A 7 -4.41 29.13 15.88
N LEU A 8 -4.86 29.82 14.83
CA LEU A 8 -6.21 29.68 14.27
C LEU A 8 -6.35 28.29 13.63
N ILE A 9 -7.08 27.39 14.27
CA ILE A 9 -7.52 26.13 13.66
C ILE A 9 -8.75 26.45 12.82
N ALA A 10 -8.58 26.53 11.50
CA ALA A 10 -9.70 26.66 10.57
C ALA A 10 -10.44 25.33 10.47
N LEU A 11 -11.59 25.22 11.14
CA LEU A 11 -12.59 24.20 10.88
C LEU A 11 -13.18 24.42 9.48
N VAL A 12 -12.80 23.57 8.53
CA VAL A 12 -13.51 23.46 7.25
C VAL A 12 -14.59 22.41 7.41
N ALA A 13 -15.85 22.86 7.54
CA ALA A 13 -17.02 22.00 7.48
C ALA A 13 -17.24 21.52 6.04
N CYS A 14 -17.26 20.20 5.83
CA CYS A 14 -17.62 19.60 4.54
C CYS A 14 -19.13 19.77 4.29
N ASN A 15 -19.45 20.40 3.17
CA ASN A 15 -20.79 20.65 2.67
C ASN A 15 -21.36 19.36 2.04
N SER A 16 -22.47 18.85 2.57
CA SER A 16 -23.18 17.66 2.08
C SER A 16 -23.97 17.99 0.81
N GLY A 17 -23.35 17.77 -0.35
CA GLY A 17 -23.95 17.97 -1.67
C GLY A 17 -24.79 16.79 -2.14
N LYS A 18 -26.10 16.89 -1.90
CA LYS A 18 -27.26 16.46 -2.71
C LYS A 18 -27.04 15.40 -3.82
N SER A 19 -27.61 14.22 -3.57
CA SER A 19 -27.85 13.14 -4.52
C SER A 19 -28.80 13.56 -5.66
N SER A 20 -28.42 13.25 -6.90
CA SER A 20 -29.25 13.38 -8.11
C SER A 20 -29.42 11.99 -8.73
N SER A 21 -30.63 11.46 -8.67
CA SER A 21 -31.03 10.21 -9.33
C SER A 21 -31.47 10.51 -10.77
N GLY A 22 -30.58 10.28 -11.73
CA GLY A 22 -30.90 10.25 -13.15
C GLY A 22 -31.16 8.82 -13.62
N GLY A 23 -32.43 8.48 -13.86
CA GLY A 23 -32.83 7.22 -14.47
C GLY A 23 -32.61 7.26 -15.98
N GLY A 24 -31.72 6.41 -16.48
CA GLY A 24 -31.54 6.14 -17.91
C GLY A 24 -31.97 4.71 -18.21
N SER A 25 -33.14 4.57 -18.84
CA SER A 25 -33.61 3.31 -19.42
C SER A 25 -32.83 3.05 -20.72
N GLY A 26 -31.79 2.24 -20.66
CA GLY A 26 -31.02 1.78 -21.81
C GLY A 26 -31.43 0.36 -22.18
N SER A 27 -31.97 0.20 -23.39
CA SER A 27 -32.35 -1.08 -23.98
C SER A 27 -31.20 -2.10 -23.92
N ALA A 28 -31.51 -3.31 -23.46
CA ALA A 28 -30.58 -4.43 -23.43
C ALA A 28 -30.18 -4.83 -24.87
N PRO A 29 -28.88 -4.98 -25.18
CA PRO A 29 -28.43 -5.53 -26.45
C PRO A 29 -28.82 -7.01 -26.54
N GLU A 30 -29.28 -7.39 -27.73
CA GLU A 30 -29.65 -8.75 -28.10
C GLU A 30 -28.44 -9.70 -27.92
N PRO A 31 -28.62 -10.90 -27.32
CA PRO A 31 -27.53 -11.83 -27.11
C PRO A 31 -26.96 -12.32 -28.46
N PRO A 32 -25.63 -12.44 -28.59
CA PRO A 32 -25.00 -12.95 -29.80
C PRO A 32 -25.41 -14.41 -30.04
N LYS A 33 -25.73 -14.72 -31.30
CA LYS A 33 -26.03 -16.09 -31.74
C LYS A 33 -24.82 -17.01 -31.45
N PRO A 34 -25.06 -18.24 -30.96
CA PRO A 34 -24.00 -19.19 -30.68
C PRO A 34 -23.24 -19.53 -31.97
N VAL A 35 -21.95 -19.21 -31.99
CA VAL A 35 -21.02 -19.64 -33.04
C VAL A 35 -20.60 -21.06 -32.70
N ALA A 36 -20.82 -22.00 -33.61
CA ALA A 36 -20.34 -23.37 -33.48
C ALA A 36 -18.81 -23.35 -33.39
N ILE A 37 -18.28 -23.74 -32.24
CA ILE A 37 -16.85 -23.97 -32.02
C ILE A 37 -16.54 -25.38 -32.51
N ASP A 38 -15.77 -25.48 -33.60
CA ASP A 38 -15.21 -26.74 -34.06
C ASP A 38 -14.30 -27.33 -32.97
N ALA A 39 -14.44 -28.63 -32.77
CA ALA A 39 -13.71 -29.39 -31.76
C ALA A 39 -12.19 -29.25 -31.99
N VAL A 40 -11.54 -28.49 -31.10
CA VAL A 40 -10.09 -28.39 -31.05
C VAL A 40 -9.54 -29.74 -30.59
N ALA A 41 -8.63 -30.31 -31.38
CA ALA A 41 -7.93 -31.55 -31.07
C ALA A 41 -7.26 -31.48 -29.68
N PRO A 42 -7.12 -32.62 -28.97
CA PRO A 42 -6.43 -32.66 -27.69
C PRO A 42 -4.99 -32.15 -27.86
N VAL A 43 -4.70 -31.03 -27.22
CA VAL A 43 -3.33 -30.52 -27.07
C VAL A 43 -2.66 -31.40 -26.02
N ASP A 44 -1.61 -32.12 -26.41
CA ASP A 44 -0.78 -32.87 -25.48
C ASP A 44 -0.36 -31.96 -24.30
N PRO A 45 -0.50 -32.43 -23.05
CA PRO A 45 -0.05 -31.65 -21.91
C PRO A 45 1.45 -31.40 -22.06
N PRO A 46 1.95 -30.17 -21.83
CA PRO A 46 3.38 -29.94 -21.79
C PRO A 46 3.96 -30.78 -20.65
N ASP A 47 4.71 -31.82 -21.02
CA ASP A 47 5.66 -32.46 -20.14
C ASP A 47 6.69 -31.40 -19.69
N GLU A 48 7.14 -31.54 -18.44
CA GLU A 48 8.11 -30.68 -17.75
C GLU A 48 7.52 -29.44 -17.06
N VAL A 49 6.82 -29.70 -15.95
CA VAL A 49 6.86 -28.81 -14.78
C VAL A 49 8.29 -28.80 -14.26
N ASP A 50 9.11 -27.94 -14.85
CA ASP A 50 10.47 -27.63 -14.43
C ASP A 50 10.44 -27.38 -12.91
N ALA A 51 11.07 -28.30 -12.17
CA ALA A 51 11.04 -28.31 -10.72
C ALA A 51 11.49 -26.94 -10.21
N MET A 52 10.58 -26.19 -9.59
CA MET A 52 10.91 -24.93 -8.93
C MET A 52 12.08 -25.20 -7.99
N ALA A 53 13.25 -24.67 -8.37
CA ALA A 53 14.47 -24.81 -7.59
C ALA A 53 14.19 -24.46 -6.12
N PRO A 54 14.78 -25.19 -5.15
CA PRO A 54 14.57 -24.90 -3.74
C PRO A 54 14.86 -23.43 -3.50
N VAL A 55 13.86 -22.71 -2.99
CA VAL A 55 14.00 -21.33 -2.53
C VAL A 55 15.04 -21.38 -1.43
N VAL A 56 16.30 -21.06 -1.79
CA VAL A 56 17.39 -20.91 -0.83
C VAL A 56 16.92 -19.81 0.11
N ARG A 57 16.64 -20.17 1.38
CA ARG A 57 16.39 -19.17 2.43
C ARG A 57 17.60 -18.25 2.43
N GLY A 58 17.41 -17.04 1.91
CA GLY A 58 18.43 -16.00 1.95
C GLY A 58 18.84 -15.75 3.40
N ALA A 59 20.06 -15.26 3.59
CA ALA A 59 20.51 -14.79 4.89
C ALA A 59 19.48 -13.80 5.47
N GLU A 60 19.23 -13.85 6.79
CA GLU A 60 18.33 -12.92 7.44
C GLU A 60 18.74 -11.47 7.13
N PRO A 61 17.79 -10.58 6.82
CA PRO A 61 18.10 -9.20 6.49
C PRO A 61 18.82 -8.51 7.66
N THR A 62 19.95 -7.86 7.36
CA THR A 62 20.71 -7.14 8.39
C THR A 62 19.95 -5.90 8.89
N ARG A 63 20.17 -5.53 10.16
CA ARG A 63 19.60 -4.31 10.76
C ARG A 63 19.90 -3.05 9.94
N ASP A 64 21.07 -2.96 9.34
CA ASP A 64 21.46 -1.85 8.48
C ASP A 64 20.66 -1.78 7.19
N ALA A 65 20.37 -2.92 6.57
CA ALA A 65 19.55 -2.97 5.37
C ALA A 65 18.11 -2.49 5.66
N ILE A 66 17.57 -2.86 6.81
CA ILE A 66 16.24 -2.43 7.26
C ILE A 66 16.22 -0.94 7.60
N ASN A 67 17.25 -0.43 8.25
CA ASN A 67 17.37 1.00 8.54
C ASN A 67 17.46 1.85 7.26
N LYS A 68 18.04 1.31 6.19
CA LYS A 68 18.03 1.97 4.87
C LYS A 68 16.63 2.05 4.27
N LEU A 69 15.79 1.02 4.43
CA LEU A 69 14.42 1.04 3.93
C LEU A 69 13.56 2.14 4.56
N LYS A 70 13.76 2.45 5.84
CA LYS A 70 13.03 3.55 6.52
C LYS A 70 13.23 4.91 5.85
N LYS A 71 14.37 5.08 5.17
CA LYS A 71 14.76 6.30 4.46
C LYS A 71 14.47 6.21 2.97
N GLU A 72 13.97 5.08 2.49
CA GLU A 72 13.69 4.88 1.08
C GLU A 72 12.42 5.65 0.69
N PRO A 73 12.51 6.61 -0.25
CA PRO A 73 11.34 7.37 -0.67
C PRO A 73 10.42 6.54 -1.57
N THR A 74 9.11 6.71 -1.40
CA THR A 74 8.09 6.23 -2.33
C THR A 74 7.27 7.41 -2.84
N GLY A 75 7.43 7.76 -4.12
CA GLY A 75 6.84 8.98 -4.67
C GLY A 75 7.27 10.26 -3.96
N GLY A 76 8.51 10.28 -3.44
CA GLY A 76 9.04 11.41 -2.65
C GLY A 76 8.60 11.44 -1.19
N ILE A 77 7.86 10.44 -0.71
CA ILE A 77 7.39 10.34 0.68
C ILE A 77 8.30 9.40 1.46
N VAL A 78 8.68 9.83 2.67
CA VAL A 78 9.52 9.06 3.60
C VAL A 78 8.82 9.05 4.96
N LEU A 79 8.99 7.97 5.72
CA LEU A 79 8.51 7.90 7.10
C LEU A 79 9.18 8.98 7.96
N GLY A 80 8.47 9.42 9.01
CA GLY A 80 8.93 10.51 9.88
C GLY A 80 8.62 11.92 9.36
N MET A 81 8.07 12.08 8.17
CA MET A 81 7.61 13.38 7.68
C MET A 81 6.49 13.97 8.56
N THR A 82 6.49 15.28 8.72
CA THR A 82 5.36 16.01 9.31
C THR A 82 4.17 16.05 8.34
N ALA A 83 2.98 16.33 8.86
CA ALA A 83 1.79 16.53 8.02
C ALA A 83 1.98 17.69 7.01
N ALA A 84 2.67 18.76 7.40
CA ALA A 84 2.94 19.89 6.53
C ALA A 84 3.87 19.52 5.36
N GLU A 85 4.90 18.71 5.60
CA GLU A 85 5.78 18.21 4.55
C GLU A 85 5.04 17.29 3.58
N LEU A 86 4.21 16.38 4.10
CA LEU A 86 3.42 15.48 3.25
C LEU A 86 2.44 16.26 2.36
N VAL A 87 1.80 17.31 2.89
CA VAL A 87 0.91 18.21 2.12
C VAL A 87 1.67 18.99 1.05
N LYS A 88 2.95 19.33 1.25
CA LYS A 88 3.78 19.95 0.18
C LYS A 88 4.03 18.97 -0.98
N VAL A 89 4.16 17.68 -0.68
CA VAL A 89 4.41 16.63 -1.69
C VAL A 89 3.13 16.22 -2.42
N LEU A 90 2.04 15.97 -1.69
CA LEU A 90 0.80 15.43 -2.24
C LEU A 90 -0.29 16.48 -2.52
N GLY A 91 -0.06 17.72 -2.11
CA GLY A 91 -1.10 18.76 -2.11
C GLY A 91 -2.10 18.58 -0.96
N LYS A 92 -3.23 19.29 -1.06
CA LYS A 92 -4.27 19.28 -0.03
C LYS A 92 -4.95 17.89 0.04
N PRO A 93 -5.11 17.29 1.23
CA PRO A 93 -5.83 16.02 1.38
C PRO A 93 -7.32 16.18 1.05
N ALA A 94 -7.92 15.09 0.59
CA ALA A 94 -9.37 14.97 0.46
C ALA A 94 -10.06 14.93 1.84
N SER A 95 -9.39 14.34 2.84
CA SER A 95 -9.83 14.34 4.23
C SER A 95 -8.64 14.34 5.19
N SER A 96 -8.76 15.08 6.29
CA SER A 96 -7.80 15.09 7.40
C SER A 96 -8.55 14.89 8.71
N GLY A 97 -8.26 13.80 9.42
CA GLY A 97 -8.80 13.52 10.74
C GLY A 97 -8.10 14.34 11.82
N GLN A 98 -8.85 14.67 12.88
CA GLN A 98 -8.26 15.17 14.11
C GLN A 98 -7.46 14.06 14.80
N ALA A 99 -6.38 14.44 15.49
CA ALA A 99 -5.64 13.50 16.32
C ALA A 99 -6.55 12.97 17.43
N LYS A 100 -6.70 11.65 17.51
CA LYS A 100 -7.44 10.96 18.56
C LYS A 100 -6.51 10.02 19.31
N ARG A 101 -6.78 9.80 20.60
CA ARG A 101 -6.04 8.80 21.36
C ARG A 101 -6.48 7.39 20.93
N VAL A 102 -5.52 6.57 20.52
CA VAL A 102 -5.68 5.15 20.19
C VAL A 102 -4.66 4.42 21.04
N GLU A 103 -5.15 3.60 21.97
CA GLU A 103 -4.30 2.94 22.98
C GLU A 103 -3.45 3.98 23.76
N ASP A 104 -2.13 3.87 23.65
CA ASP A 104 -1.14 4.72 24.30
C ASP A 104 -0.73 5.95 23.48
N ALA A 105 -1.15 6.05 22.22
CA ALA A 105 -0.67 7.05 21.28
C ALA A 105 -1.78 7.98 20.76
N LEU A 106 -1.37 9.11 20.21
CA LEU A 106 -2.19 10.00 19.39
C LEU A 106 -2.03 9.61 17.93
N GLU A 107 -3.16 9.42 17.25
CA GLU A 107 -3.20 9.06 15.83
C GLU A 107 -4.07 10.04 15.03
N ALA A 108 -3.56 10.48 13.88
CA ALA A 108 -4.34 11.23 12.89
C ALA A 108 -4.23 10.55 11.51
N THR A 109 -5.36 10.43 10.81
CA THR A 109 -5.40 9.83 9.46
C THR A 109 -5.69 10.90 8.42
N TYR A 110 -4.92 10.91 7.33
CA TYR A 110 -5.11 11.80 6.18
C TYR A 110 -5.29 10.97 4.92
N THR A 111 -6.15 11.41 4.01
CA THR A 111 -6.48 10.65 2.79
C THR A 111 -6.43 11.55 1.55
N TRP A 112 -5.80 11.03 0.50
CA TRP A 112 -5.78 11.56 -0.87
C TRP A 112 -6.29 10.47 -1.84
N PRO A 113 -6.59 10.79 -3.11
CA PRO A 113 -6.87 9.77 -4.12
C PRO A 113 -5.69 8.78 -4.26
N GLY A 114 -5.91 7.53 -3.83
CA GLY A 114 -4.91 6.45 -3.88
C GLY A 114 -3.82 6.52 -2.80
N VAL A 115 -3.94 7.39 -1.79
CA VAL A 115 -2.97 7.45 -0.68
C VAL A 115 -3.69 7.63 0.65
N LYS A 116 -3.34 6.81 1.65
CA LYS A 116 -3.77 6.95 3.04
C LYS A 116 -2.53 7.07 3.92
N ALA A 117 -2.46 8.12 4.73
CA ALA A 117 -1.37 8.35 5.67
C ALA A 117 -1.88 8.30 7.11
N VAL A 118 -1.12 7.66 7.98
CA VAL A 118 -1.36 7.59 9.42
C VAL A 118 -0.17 8.22 10.12
N PHE A 119 -0.47 9.27 10.88
CA PHE A 119 0.48 9.99 11.70
C PHE A 119 0.31 9.53 13.14
N ARG A 120 1.41 9.25 13.85
CA ARG A 120 1.39 8.79 15.24
C ARG A 120 2.39 9.57 16.12
N SER A 121 2.04 9.79 17.39
CA SER A 121 2.96 10.24 18.46
C SER A 121 2.53 9.66 19.81
N THR A 122 3.48 9.30 20.65
CA THR A 122 3.23 8.88 22.05
C THR A 122 3.22 10.07 23.03
N THR A 123 3.74 11.23 22.62
CA THR A 123 3.97 12.37 23.53
C THR A 123 2.91 13.45 23.39
N SER A 124 2.76 14.03 22.19
CA SER A 124 1.90 15.20 21.96
C SER A 124 1.45 15.32 20.51
N VAL A 125 0.42 16.13 20.27
CA VAL A 125 -0.11 16.41 18.92
C VAL A 125 0.92 17.13 18.04
N GLU A 126 1.84 17.88 18.64
CA GLU A 126 2.86 18.66 17.93
C GLU A 126 3.98 17.78 17.38
N THR A 127 4.17 16.58 17.95
CA THR A 127 5.23 15.64 17.55
C THR A 127 4.69 14.47 16.72
N VAL A 128 3.48 14.58 16.16
CA VAL A 128 2.89 13.52 15.34
C VAL A 128 3.59 13.47 13.98
N LEU A 129 4.29 12.37 13.74
CA LEU A 129 5.04 12.12 12.51
C LEU A 129 4.40 11.01 11.69
N LEU A 130 4.68 10.99 10.39
CA LEU A 130 4.20 9.96 9.48
C LEU A 130 4.77 8.60 9.90
N ASN A 131 3.90 7.74 10.41
CA ASN A 131 4.27 6.42 10.89
C ASN A 131 3.96 5.33 9.86
N ARG A 132 2.88 5.52 9.10
CA ARG A 132 2.46 4.59 8.05
C ARG A 132 1.87 5.33 6.86
N VAL A 133 2.15 4.85 5.66
CA VAL A 133 1.49 5.33 4.44
C VAL A 133 1.19 4.16 3.51
N THR A 134 -0.03 4.10 3.01
CA THR A 134 -0.50 3.10 2.06
C THR A 134 -0.79 3.78 0.73
N PHE A 135 -0.23 3.25 -0.35
CA PHE A 135 -0.49 3.63 -1.74
C PHE A 135 -1.34 2.56 -2.41
N SER A 136 -2.39 2.97 -3.11
CA SER A 136 -3.25 2.12 -3.92
C SER A 136 -3.64 2.85 -5.20
N ALA A 137 -4.27 2.16 -6.16
CA ALA A 137 -4.81 2.82 -7.34
C ALA A 137 -5.73 3.99 -6.93
N PRO A 138 -5.67 5.16 -7.59
CA PRO A 138 -4.93 5.48 -8.82
C PRO A 138 -3.52 6.07 -8.62
N SER A 139 -2.88 5.88 -7.46
CA SER A 139 -1.52 6.39 -7.20
C SER A 139 -0.51 5.89 -8.23
N LYS A 140 0.38 6.80 -8.65
CA LYS A 140 1.53 6.51 -9.53
C LYS A 140 2.86 6.51 -8.78
N ALA A 141 2.82 6.59 -7.45
CA ALA A 141 4.02 6.58 -6.63
C ALA A 141 4.80 5.28 -6.85
N LYS A 142 6.12 5.40 -6.92
CA LYS A 142 7.05 4.29 -7.02
C LYS A 142 8.09 4.40 -5.93
N THR A 143 8.56 3.26 -5.46
CA THR A 143 9.72 3.18 -4.57
C THR A 143 10.99 3.65 -5.29
N ALA A 144 12.08 3.85 -4.54
CA ALA A 144 13.37 4.18 -5.16
C ALA A 144 13.88 3.07 -6.10
N ARG A 145 13.45 1.82 -5.87
CA ARG A 145 13.73 0.67 -6.74
C ARG A 145 12.75 0.51 -7.91
N GLY A 146 11.86 1.48 -8.13
CA GLY A 146 10.97 1.54 -9.30
C GLY A 146 9.70 0.70 -9.21
N ILE A 147 9.42 0.10 -8.05
CA ILE A 147 8.20 -0.71 -7.83
C ILE A 147 7.03 0.18 -7.46
N GLY A 148 5.87 -0.05 -8.08
CA GLY A 148 4.65 0.72 -7.86
C GLY A 148 3.41 -0.17 -7.87
N VAL A 149 2.24 0.43 -7.63
CA VAL A 149 0.95 -0.25 -7.86
C VAL A 149 0.88 -0.70 -9.32
N GLY A 150 0.57 -1.97 -9.54
CA GLY A 150 0.53 -2.62 -10.86
C GLY A 150 1.82 -3.34 -11.29
N SER A 151 2.93 -3.20 -10.54
CA SER A 151 4.15 -3.99 -10.73
C SER A 151 3.87 -5.48 -10.49
N THR A 152 4.59 -6.37 -11.16
CA THR A 152 4.44 -7.82 -10.98
C THR A 152 5.20 -8.33 -9.77
N ARG A 153 4.83 -9.49 -9.23
CA ARG A 153 5.60 -10.13 -8.15
C ARG A 153 7.06 -10.37 -8.54
N ALA A 154 7.30 -10.83 -9.77
CA ALA A 154 8.65 -11.05 -10.27
C ALA A 154 9.51 -9.76 -10.24
N GLU A 155 8.91 -8.61 -10.58
CA GLU A 155 9.58 -7.31 -10.44
C GLU A 155 9.90 -6.99 -8.97
N VAL A 156 8.96 -7.25 -8.05
CA VAL A 156 9.17 -7.03 -6.61
C VAL A 156 10.33 -7.90 -6.09
N TYR A 157 10.31 -9.20 -6.36
CA TYR A 157 11.36 -10.13 -5.94
C TYR A 157 12.72 -9.73 -6.52
N LYS A 158 12.78 -9.38 -7.80
CA LYS A 158 14.02 -8.91 -8.43
C LYS A 158 14.57 -7.66 -7.72
N ALA A 159 13.68 -6.78 -7.27
CA ALA A 159 14.07 -5.54 -6.62
C ALA A 159 14.42 -5.69 -5.14
N TYR A 160 13.82 -6.62 -4.39
CA TYR A 160 13.90 -6.66 -2.92
C TYR A 160 14.26 -8.02 -2.30
N ALA A 161 14.59 -9.05 -3.09
CA ALA A 161 14.91 -10.38 -2.55
C ALA A 161 16.06 -10.39 -1.52
N ASP A 162 16.98 -9.42 -1.60
CA ASP A 162 18.11 -9.26 -0.66
C ASP A 162 17.66 -8.91 0.77
N ILE A 163 16.42 -8.44 0.93
CA ILE A 163 15.86 -7.96 2.18
C ILE A 163 14.44 -8.47 2.42
N ALA A 164 14.10 -9.59 1.79
CA ALA A 164 12.81 -10.24 1.99
C ALA A 164 12.71 -10.79 3.42
N ASP A 165 11.56 -10.59 4.06
CA ASP A 165 11.28 -11.19 5.35
C ASP A 165 11.01 -12.69 5.20
N PRO A 166 11.82 -13.57 5.81
CA PRO A 166 11.63 -15.02 5.70
C PRO A 166 10.31 -15.50 6.32
N THR A 167 9.73 -14.76 7.27
CA THR A 167 8.44 -15.08 7.92
C THR A 167 7.29 -15.10 6.92
N PHE A 168 7.40 -14.28 5.88
CA PHE A 168 6.35 -14.04 4.91
C PHE A 168 6.72 -14.51 3.50
N ALA A 169 7.84 -15.22 3.34
CA ALA A 169 8.34 -15.66 2.05
C ALA A 169 7.37 -16.59 1.29
N GLU A 170 6.57 -17.38 2.03
CA GLU A 170 5.63 -18.34 1.45
C GLU A 170 4.19 -17.79 1.34
N ASP A 171 3.90 -16.58 1.83
CA ASP A 171 2.55 -16.03 1.76
C ASP A 171 2.28 -15.44 0.36
N PRO A 172 1.31 -15.97 -0.41
CA PRO A 172 1.05 -15.45 -1.74
C PRO A 172 0.38 -14.07 -1.72
N ARG A 173 -0.16 -13.62 -0.58
CA ARG A 173 -0.94 -12.37 -0.50
C ARG A 173 -0.07 -11.13 -0.39
N PHE A 174 1.18 -11.27 0.06
CA PHE A 174 2.06 -10.14 0.23
C PHE A 174 3.53 -10.52 0.07
N PHE A 175 4.36 -9.52 -0.21
CA PHE A 175 5.80 -9.58 -0.08
C PHE A 175 6.22 -8.51 0.92
N VAL A 176 7.06 -8.85 1.90
CA VAL A 176 7.56 -7.90 2.89
C VAL A 176 9.06 -7.71 2.68
N ALA A 177 9.44 -6.49 2.32
CA ALA A 177 10.83 -6.05 2.32
C ALA A 177 11.13 -5.40 3.68
N GLY A 178 11.95 -6.03 4.52
CA GLY A 178 12.26 -5.57 5.87
C GLY A 178 12.17 -6.68 6.91
N LEU A 179 11.85 -6.31 8.16
CA LEU A 179 11.60 -7.28 9.24
C LEU A 179 10.25 -7.04 9.89
N SER A 180 9.50 -8.12 10.02
CA SER A 180 8.42 -8.26 10.96
C SER A 180 8.99 -8.58 12.32
N ALA A 181 8.88 -7.62 13.24
CA ALA A 181 9.34 -7.79 14.61
C ALA A 181 8.17 -8.25 15.47
N GLY A 182 7.63 -9.45 15.20
CA GLY A 182 6.55 -10.06 16.00
C GLY A 182 5.42 -9.09 16.37
N HIS A 183 5.29 -8.77 17.66
CA HIS A 183 4.24 -7.90 18.22
C HIS A 183 4.41 -6.39 17.92
N LEU A 184 5.58 -5.95 17.44
CA LEU A 184 5.90 -4.53 17.20
C LEU A 184 5.52 -4.08 15.77
N GLY A 185 4.96 -4.99 14.97
CA GLY A 185 4.54 -4.72 13.60
C GLY A 185 5.66 -4.88 12.58
N ILE A 186 5.42 -4.36 11.38
CA ILE A 186 6.33 -4.45 10.24
C ILE A 186 7.21 -3.19 10.21
N ASN A 187 8.52 -3.38 10.12
CA ASN A 187 9.50 -2.34 9.82
C ASN A 187 9.97 -2.51 8.38
N GLY A 188 9.35 -1.78 7.45
CA GLY A 188 9.72 -1.87 6.04
C GLY A 188 8.61 -1.52 5.05
N ILE A 189 8.63 -2.22 3.92
CA ILE A 189 7.71 -2.05 2.80
C ILE A 189 6.95 -3.34 2.58
N THR A 190 5.62 -3.28 2.62
CA THR A 190 4.73 -4.40 2.29
C THR A 190 4.10 -4.15 0.93
N PHE A 191 4.26 -5.12 0.02
CA PHE A 191 3.58 -5.14 -1.27
C PHE A 191 2.43 -6.14 -1.20
N ASN A 192 1.20 -5.69 -1.37
CA ASN A 192 0.02 -6.56 -1.34
C ASN A 192 -0.37 -6.99 -2.75
N PHE A 193 -0.80 -8.24 -2.88
CA PHE A 193 -1.30 -8.85 -4.10
C PHE A 193 -2.79 -9.21 -3.90
N PRO A 194 -3.60 -9.33 -4.97
CA PRO A 194 -5.00 -9.73 -4.82
C PRO A 194 -5.10 -11.13 -4.22
N ARG A 195 -6.12 -11.37 -3.39
CA ARG A 195 -6.43 -12.72 -2.91
C ARG A 195 -7.17 -13.49 -3.98
N ASP A 196 -7.01 -14.80 -4.00
CA ASP A 196 -7.74 -15.69 -4.91
C ASP A 196 -9.26 -15.55 -4.79
N SER A 197 -9.78 -15.15 -3.63
CA SER A 197 -11.21 -14.89 -3.41
C SER A 197 -11.71 -13.55 -3.96
N ASP A 198 -10.82 -12.60 -4.21
CA ASP A 198 -11.17 -11.24 -4.63
C ASP A 198 -11.20 -11.08 -6.16
N VAL A 199 -10.69 -12.09 -6.85
CA VAL A 199 -10.76 -12.26 -8.29
C VAL A 199 -11.89 -13.26 -8.52
N GLY A 200 -12.91 -12.89 -9.30
CA GLY A 200 -13.88 -13.87 -9.79
C GLY A 200 -13.21 -14.93 -10.66
N GLU A 201 -13.94 -15.59 -11.54
CA GLU A 201 -13.42 -16.63 -12.46
C GLU A 201 -12.22 -16.19 -13.36
N LYS A 202 -11.77 -14.93 -13.27
CA LYS A 202 -10.54 -14.44 -13.89
C LYS A 202 -9.34 -14.73 -12.99
N ALA A 203 -8.31 -15.37 -13.56
CA ALA A 203 -7.05 -15.64 -12.87
C ALA A 203 -6.50 -14.40 -12.12
N PRO A 204 -6.00 -14.56 -10.88
CA PRO A 204 -5.36 -13.47 -10.15
C PRO A 204 -4.31 -12.79 -11.01
N THR A 205 -4.47 -11.48 -11.21
CA THR A 205 -3.39 -10.69 -11.76
C THR A 205 -2.31 -10.65 -10.68
N ASP A 206 -1.17 -11.30 -10.92
CA ASP A 206 -0.02 -11.34 -9.99
C ASP A 206 0.72 -9.99 -9.96
N LYS A 207 -0.03 -8.95 -9.55
CA LYS A 207 0.33 -7.54 -9.58
C LYS A 207 0.04 -6.90 -8.24
N VAL A 208 0.90 -5.96 -7.86
CA VAL A 208 0.79 -5.17 -6.63
C VAL A 208 -0.50 -4.34 -6.67
N THR A 209 -1.39 -4.54 -5.70
CA THR A 209 -2.63 -3.77 -5.53
C THR A 209 -2.44 -2.60 -4.58
N SER A 210 -1.55 -2.75 -3.61
CA SER A 210 -1.14 -1.67 -2.71
C SER A 210 0.28 -1.83 -2.19
N ILE A 211 0.89 -0.71 -1.81
CA ILE A 211 2.20 -0.64 -1.17
C ILE A 211 2.01 0.05 0.17
N GLU A 212 2.51 -0.53 1.25
CA GLU A 212 2.50 0.08 2.58
C GLU A 212 3.93 0.31 3.07
N LEU A 213 4.25 1.54 3.46
CA LEU A 213 5.43 1.85 4.26
C LEU A 213 5.01 1.89 5.72
N SER A 214 5.71 1.17 6.59
CA SER A 214 5.48 1.22 8.03
C SER A 214 6.79 1.30 8.81
N GLY A 215 6.85 2.28 9.71
CA GLY A 215 7.82 2.29 10.79
C GLY A 215 7.14 1.67 12.00
N GLY A 216 7.63 0.54 12.48
CA GLY A 216 7.22 -0.02 13.76
C GLY A 216 7.35 1.01 14.88
N ALA A 217 6.74 0.73 16.02
CA ALA A 217 6.97 1.51 17.22
C ALA A 217 8.43 1.28 17.65
N GLU A 218 9.33 2.18 17.26
CA GLU A 218 10.64 2.25 17.90
C GLU A 218 10.48 3.17 19.10
N ASP A 219 10.68 2.60 20.29
CA ASP A 219 10.79 3.31 21.56
C ASP A 219 11.92 4.36 21.56
#